data_AF-A0A3N9NG46-F1
#
_entry.id   AF-A0A3N9NG46-F1
#
_cell.length_a   1.000
_cell.length_b   1.000
_cell.length_c   1.000
_cell.angle_alpha   90.00
_cell.angle_beta   90.00
_cell.angle_gamma   90.00
#
_symmetry.space_group_name_H-M   'P 1'
#
loop_
_entity.id
_entity.type
_entity.pdbx_description
1 polymer ?
#
loop_
_entity_poly.entity_id
_entity_poly.type
_entity_poly.pdbx_seq_one_letter_code
_entity_poly.pdbx_strand_id
1 'polypeptide(L)'
;PWIAATRRIDQLKEESLDALGGKVIKLPSMENGWVNLTALLEDLYKRGIRSVMVEGGARIISSFLRENLADLVIITIVPVILGGFRGIHALESLKSPFITSFNDILYDYFEDNLIVCGFTGNS
;
A
#
# COMPACT_ATOMS: atom_id res chain seq x y z
N PRO A 1 15.08 -9.88 -4.43
CA PRO A 1 13.92 -9.06 -3.95
C PRO A 1 13.18 -9.78 -2.83
N TRP A 2 12.46 -9.08 -1.94
CA TRP A 2 11.58 -9.72 -0.95
C TRP A 2 10.15 -9.79 -1.48
N ILE A 3 9.50 -10.94 -1.30
CA ILE A 3 8.13 -11.18 -1.74
C ILE A 3 7.32 -11.59 -0.51
N ALA A 4 6.36 -10.76 -0.14
CA ALA A 4 5.40 -11.09 0.90
C ALA A 4 4.34 -12.04 0.34
N ALA A 5 4.16 -13.19 0.99
CA ALA A 5 3.16 -14.17 0.61
C ALA A 5 2.47 -14.74 1.85
N THR A 6 1.25 -15.24 1.69
CA THR A 6 0.62 -16.00 2.77
C THR A 6 1.35 -17.33 2.96
N ARG A 7 1.23 -17.92 4.15
CA ARG A 7 1.77 -19.26 4.46
C ARG A 7 1.23 -20.39 3.57
N ARG A 8 0.30 -20.10 2.65
CA ARG A 8 -0.27 -21.03 1.67
C ARG A 8 0.50 -21.06 0.34
N ILE A 9 1.64 -20.36 0.23
CA ILE A 9 2.46 -20.40 -0.98
C ILE A 9 2.87 -21.83 -1.32
N ASP A 10 2.78 -22.17 -2.61
CA ASP A 10 3.20 -23.46 -3.14
C ASP A 10 4.73 -23.61 -3.04
N GLN A 11 5.19 -24.80 -2.62
CA GLN A 11 6.60 -25.06 -2.36
C GLN A 11 7.47 -24.91 -3.63
N LEU A 12 6.99 -25.34 -4.79
CA LEU A 12 7.74 -25.22 -6.05
C LEU A 12 7.91 -23.76 -6.45
N LYS A 13 6.91 -22.91 -6.16
CA LYS A 13 7.02 -21.45 -6.38
C LYS A 13 8.01 -20.81 -5.42
N GLU A 14 8.05 -21.24 -4.16
CA GLU A 14 9.01 -20.73 -3.17
C GLU A 14 10.45 -21.08 -3.60
N GLU A 15 10.71 -22.34 -3.95
CA GLU A 15 12.01 -22.82 -4.41
C GLU A 15 12.47 -22.10 -5.70
N SER A 16 11.56 -21.88 -6.64
CA SER A 16 11.86 -21.13 -7.87
C SER A 16 12.22 -19.66 -7.60
N LEU A 17 11.57 -19.02 -6.63
CA LEU A 17 11.89 -17.65 -6.23
C LEU A 17 13.24 -17.57 -5.52
N ASP A 18 13.54 -18.54 -4.66
CA ASP A 18 14.84 -18.61 -3.96
C ASP A 18 15.99 -18.86 -4.95
N ALA A 19 15.80 -19.73 -5.94
CA ALA A 19 16.76 -19.97 -7.02
C ALA A 19 17.08 -18.70 -7.85
N LEU A 20 16.17 -17.72 -7.87
CA LEU A 20 16.36 -16.42 -8.52
C LEU A 20 16.93 -15.34 -7.56
N GLY A 21 17.35 -15.71 -6.35
CA GLY A 21 17.83 -14.79 -5.30
C GLY A 21 16.72 -13.96 -4.65
N GLY A 22 15.45 -14.36 -4.85
CA GLY A 22 14.32 -13.82 -4.12
C GLY A 22 14.25 -14.38 -2.70
N LYS A 23 13.62 -13.66 -1.77
CA LYS A 23 13.29 -14.19 -0.43
C LYS A 23 11.80 -14.08 -0.21
N VAL A 24 11.17 -15.16 0.25
CA VAL A 24 9.74 -15.16 0.58
C VAL A 24 9.56 -14.86 2.07
N ILE A 25 8.75 -13.85 2.37
CA ILE A 25 8.29 -13.54 3.73
C ILE A 25 6.91 -14.19 3.91
N LYS A 26 6.85 -15.24 4.73
CA LYS A 26 5.63 -16.03 4.95
C LYS A 26 4.79 -15.45 6.09
N LEU A 27 3.62 -14.92 5.76
CA LEU A 27 2.76 -14.18 6.68
C LEU A 27 1.41 -14.87 6.90
N PRO A 28 0.73 -14.61 8.03
CA PRO A 28 -0.65 -15.02 8.21
C PRO A 28 -1.54 -14.39 7.13
N SER A 29 -2.60 -15.10 6.76
CA SER A 29 -3.64 -14.55 5.89
C SER A 29 -4.74 -13.89 6.73
N MET A 30 -5.32 -12.81 6.22
CA MET A 30 -6.63 -12.33 6.65
C MET A 30 -7.74 -13.32 6.25
N GLU A 31 -8.96 -13.09 6.74
CA GLU A 31 -10.13 -13.94 6.41
C GLU A 31 -10.41 -14.02 4.90
N ASN A 32 -10.15 -12.93 4.17
CA ASN A 32 -10.27 -12.87 2.71
C ASN A 32 -9.12 -13.56 1.95
N GLY A 33 -8.19 -14.20 2.66
CA GLY A 33 -7.04 -14.91 2.08
C GLY A 33 -5.87 -14.01 1.67
N TRP A 34 -5.94 -12.70 1.90
CA TRP A 34 -4.85 -11.77 1.58
C TRP A 34 -3.80 -11.76 2.68
N VAL A 35 -2.60 -11.25 2.37
CA VAL A 35 -1.55 -11.02 3.36
C VAL A 35 -2.06 -10.02 4.41
N ASN A 36 -1.86 -10.35 5.69
CA ASN A 36 -2.09 -9.40 6.78
C ASN A 36 -1.01 -8.30 6.76
N LEU A 37 -1.42 -7.05 6.53
CA LEU A 37 -0.50 -5.93 6.35
C LEU A 37 0.18 -5.49 7.66
N THR A 38 -0.51 -5.55 8.80
CA THR A 38 0.11 -5.31 10.12
C THR A 38 1.26 -6.28 10.36
N ALA A 39 1.04 -7.58 10.13
CA ALA A 39 2.06 -8.60 10.29
C ALA A 39 3.24 -8.41 9.31
N LEU A 40 2.97 -7.92 8.10
CA LEU A 40 4.02 -7.54 7.15
C LEU A 40 4.89 -6.41 7.72
N LEU A 41 4.27 -5.31 8.16
CA LEU A 41 5.01 -4.17 8.70
C LEU A 41 5.81 -4.53 9.96
N GLU A 42 5.26 -5.35 10.84
CA GLU A 42 5.99 -5.88 12.01
C GLU A 42 7.21 -6.73 11.61
N ASP A 43 7.09 -7.59 10.60
CA ASP A 43 8.20 -8.40 10.09
C ASP A 43 9.29 -7.51 9.47
N LEU A 44 8.91 -6.51 8.66
CA LEU A 44 9.84 -5.54 8.11
C LEU A 44 10.55 -4.75 9.22
N TYR A 45 9.83 -4.35 10.27
CA TYR A 45 10.40 -3.67 11.43
C TYR A 45 11.45 -4.52 12.15
N LYS A 46 11.17 -5.80 12.39
CA LYS A 46 12.11 -6.76 12.99
C LYS A 46 13.38 -6.93 12.15
N ARG A 47 13.30 -6.71 10.84
CA ARG A 47 14.45 -6.74 9.91
C ARG A 47 15.21 -5.42 9.83
N GLY A 48 14.83 -4.41 10.62
CA GLY A 48 15.50 -3.11 10.66
C GLY A 48 14.96 -2.07 9.69
N ILE A 49 13.89 -2.39 8.93
CA ILE A 49 13.23 -1.41 8.07
C ILE A 49 12.37 -0.51 8.96
N ARG A 50 12.50 0.81 8.79
CA ARG A 50 11.83 1.81 9.65
C ARG A 50 10.76 2.60 8.92
N SER A 51 10.86 2.69 7.60
CA SER A 51 9.90 3.37 6.73
C SER A 51 9.70 2.56 5.46
N VAL A 52 8.48 2.56 4.93
CA VAL A 52 8.12 1.92 3.67
C VAL A 52 7.32 2.92 2.85
N MET A 53 7.72 3.12 1.60
CA MET A 53 6.89 3.81 0.62
C MET A 53 5.94 2.81 0.00
N VAL A 54 4.64 3.06 0.15
CA VAL A 54 3.59 2.18 -0.39
C VAL A 54 3.11 2.77 -1.70
N GLU A 55 3.44 2.06 -2.78
CA GLU A 55 2.92 2.35 -4.12
C GLU A 55 2.07 1.18 -4.60
N GLY A 56 1.24 1.43 -5.62
CA GLY A 56 0.51 0.39 -6.33
C GLY A 56 -0.89 0.83 -6.75
N GLY A 57 -1.66 -0.15 -7.22
CA GLY A 57 -3.05 0.10 -7.58
C GLY A 57 -3.93 0.42 -6.37
N ALA A 58 -5.11 0.97 -6.63
CA ALA A 58 -6.07 1.41 -5.61
C ALA A 58 -6.37 0.38 -4.52
N ARG A 59 -6.29 -0.93 -4.81
CA ARG A 59 -6.48 -1.99 -3.79
C ARG A 59 -5.41 -1.99 -2.70
N ILE A 60 -4.14 -1.79 -3.04
CA ILE A 60 -3.06 -1.74 -2.05
C ILE A 60 -3.21 -0.48 -1.21
N ILE A 61 -3.33 0.68 -1.87
CA ILE A 61 -3.48 1.98 -1.21
C ILE A 61 -4.69 1.99 -0.26
N SER A 62 -5.85 1.52 -0.74
CA SER A 62 -7.07 1.47 0.09
C SER A 62 -6.98 0.49 1.26
N SER A 63 -6.27 -0.64 1.13
CA SER A 63 -6.03 -1.54 2.26
C SER A 63 -5.22 -0.86 3.36
N PHE A 64 -4.13 -0.16 3.03
CA PHE A 64 -3.33 0.58 4.01
C PHE A 64 -4.12 1.70 4.70
N LEU A 65 -4.89 2.48 3.93
CA LEU A 65 -5.72 3.56 4.49
C LEU A 65 -6.84 3.03 5.39
N ARG A 66 -7.53 1.97 4.97
CA ARG A 66 -8.62 1.35 5.76
C ARG A 66 -8.11 0.75 7.06
N GLU A 67 -6.95 0.11 7.03
CA GLU A 67 -6.33 -0.50 8.21
C GLU A 67 -5.60 0.53 9.08
N ASN A 68 -5.64 1.82 8.72
CA ASN A 68 -4.96 2.92 9.41
C ASN A 68 -3.45 2.66 9.58
N LEU A 69 -2.82 2.17 8.52
CA LEU A 69 -1.39 1.79 8.47
C LEU A 69 -0.52 2.78 7.68
N ALA A 70 -1.13 3.84 7.15
CA ALA A 70 -0.38 4.96 6.60
C ALA A 70 -0.15 6.00 7.71
N ASP A 71 1.03 6.61 7.71
CA ASP A 71 1.36 7.77 8.56
C ASP A 71 1.43 9.07 7.75
N LEU A 72 1.92 8.99 6.51
CA LEU A 72 2.11 10.09 5.57
C LEU A 72 1.47 9.72 4.23
N VAL A 73 0.68 10.64 3.67
CA VAL A 73 0.10 10.51 2.34
C VAL A 73 0.67 11.60 1.43
N ILE A 74 1.04 11.21 0.21
CA ILE A 74 1.49 12.12 -0.84
C ILE A 74 0.58 11.89 -2.06
N ILE A 75 -0.11 12.94 -2.50
CA ILE A 75 -1.04 12.95 -3.62
C ILE A 75 -0.46 13.83 -4.71
N THR A 76 -0.27 13.25 -5.90
CA THR A 76 0.12 13.98 -7.10
C THR A 76 -1.11 14.22 -7.96
N ILE A 77 -1.42 15.49 -8.21
CA ILE A 77 -2.50 15.93 -9.08
C ILE A 77 -1.88 16.47 -10.37
N VAL A 78 -2.15 15.78 -11.47
CA VAL A 78 -1.69 16.15 -12.82
C VAL A 78 -2.78 16.94 -13.55
N PRO A 79 -2.44 17.94 -14.38
CA PRO A 79 -3.42 18.78 -15.08
C PRO A 79 -3.98 18.10 -16.35
N VAL A 80 -4.42 16.85 -16.23
CA VAL A 80 -4.92 16.03 -17.35
C VAL A 80 -6.33 15.53 -17.07
N ILE A 81 -7.24 15.75 -18.00
CA ILE A 81 -8.61 15.20 -17.94
C ILE A 81 -8.62 13.82 -18.60
N LEU A 82 -8.85 12.77 -17.81
CA LEU A 82 -8.95 11.40 -18.30
C LEU A 82 -10.43 11.01 -18.46
N GLY A 83 -10.89 10.85 -19.70
CA GLY A 83 -12.20 10.28 -20.01
C GLY A 83 -12.18 8.75 -19.99
N GLY A 84 -13.22 8.10 -19.47
CA GLY A 84 -13.40 6.64 -19.54
C GLY A 84 -12.43 5.80 -18.68
N PHE A 85 -11.66 6.43 -17.80
CA PHE A 85 -10.68 5.73 -16.97
C PHE A 85 -11.36 4.99 -15.80
N ARG A 86 -11.17 3.68 -15.71
CA ARG A 86 -11.78 2.83 -14.68
C ARG A 86 -11.09 2.84 -13.32
N GLY A 87 -10.02 3.63 -13.13
CA GLY A 87 -9.32 3.70 -11.84
C GLY A 87 -10.17 4.24 -10.69
N ILE A 88 -11.16 5.10 -10.98
CA ILE A 88 -12.09 5.63 -9.98
C ILE A 88 -12.99 4.50 -9.42
N HIS A 89 -13.42 3.55 -10.25
CA HIS A 89 -14.22 2.39 -9.83
C HIS A 89 -13.47 1.44 -8.88
N ALA A 90 -12.14 1.54 -8.80
CA ALA A 90 -11.39 0.72 -7.86
C ALA A 90 -11.61 1.17 -6.40
N LEU A 91 -11.93 2.45 -6.17
CA LEU A 91 -12.43 2.93 -4.89
C LEU A 91 -13.90 2.53 -4.66
N GLU A 92 -14.73 2.41 -5.70
CA GLU A 92 -16.10 1.90 -5.58
C GLU A 92 -16.18 0.42 -5.19
N SER A 93 -15.13 -0.36 -5.48
CA SER A 93 -15.04 -1.77 -5.04
C SER A 93 -14.89 -1.93 -3.52
N LEU A 94 -14.69 -0.83 -2.81
CA LEU A 94 -14.69 -0.78 -1.36
C LEU A 94 -16.13 -0.82 -0.86
N LYS A 95 -16.58 -2.01 -0.49
CA LYS A 95 -17.94 -2.30 0.02
C LYS A 95 -18.42 -1.43 1.19
N SER A 96 -17.53 -0.70 1.85
CA SER A 96 -17.86 0.23 2.94
C SER A 96 -17.11 1.54 2.69
N PRO A 97 -17.81 2.69 2.75
CA PRO A 97 -17.12 3.98 2.76
C PRO A 97 -16.21 4.03 4.00
N PHE A 98 -14.95 4.43 3.79
CA PHE A 98 -14.07 4.84 4.88
C PHE A 98 -13.67 6.28 4.63
N ILE A 99 -13.56 7.06 5.71
CA ILE A 99 -13.11 8.44 5.66
C ILE A 99 -11.77 8.49 6.38
N THR A 100 -10.75 8.94 5.67
CA THR A 100 -9.44 9.27 6.24
C THR A 100 -9.24 10.76 6.03
N SER A 101 -9.00 11.49 7.12
CA SER A 101 -8.62 12.91 7.05
C SER A 101 -7.10 13.04 7.15
N PHE A 102 -6.58 14.13 6.58
CA PHE A 102 -5.17 14.48 6.66
C PHE A 102 -5.01 15.77 7.46
N ASN A 103 -3.96 15.83 8.26
CA ASN A 103 -3.55 17.00 9.03
C ASN A 103 -2.17 17.48 8.56
N ASP A 104 -1.76 18.67 9.02
CA ASP A 104 -0.46 19.28 8.70
C ASP A 104 -0.17 19.30 7.19
N ILE A 105 -1.18 19.74 6.43
CA ILE A 105 -1.16 19.68 4.97
C ILE A 105 -0.15 20.68 4.43
N LEU A 106 0.78 20.17 3.62
CA LEU A 106 1.70 20.95 2.81
C LEU A 106 1.42 20.69 1.34
N TYR A 107 1.63 21.69 0.50
CA TYR A 107 1.53 21.55 -0.94
C TYR A 107 2.67 22.27 -1.64
N ASP A 108 3.07 21.75 -2.79
CA ASP A 108 4.07 22.35 -3.66
C ASP A 108 3.78 22.01 -5.12
N TYR A 109 4.41 22.72 -6.04
CA TYR A 109 4.40 22.39 -7.45
C TYR A 109 5.69 21.68 -7.85
N PHE A 110 5.55 20.57 -8.57
CA PHE A 110 6.67 19.93 -9.24
C PHE A 110 6.38 19.86 -10.73
N GLU A 111 7.11 20.67 -11.50
CA GLU A 111 6.79 20.97 -12.90
C GLU A 111 5.35 21.52 -13.00
N ASP A 112 4.49 20.93 -13.83
CA ASP A 112 3.09 21.32 -14.00
C ASP A 112 2.13 20.58 -13.04
N ASN A 113 2.65 19.83 -12.07
CA ASN A 113 1.85 18.99 -11.16
C ASN A 113 1.75 19.61 -9.78
N LEU A 114 0.57 19.52 -9.17
CA LEU A 114 0.35 19.88 -7.77
C LEU A 114 0.62 18.65 -6.89
N ILE A 115 1.55 18.78 -5.96
CA ILE A 115 1.84 17.79 -4.93
C ILE A 115 1.18 18.23 -3.64
N VAL A 116 0.38 17.38 -3.03
CA VAL A 116 -0.24 17.60 -1.71
C VAL A 116 0.24 16.49 -0.79
N CYS A 117 0.76 16.85 0.38
CA CYS A 117 1.16 15.88 1.39
C CYS A 117 0.58 16.24 2.77
N GLY A 118 0.37 15.22 3.60
CA GLY A 118 -0.16 15.40 4.95
C GLY A 118 -0.13 14.09 5.74
N PHE A 119 -0.25 14.22 7.06
CA PHE A 119 -0.21 13.09 7.97
C PHE A 119 -1.60 12.52 8.24
N THR A 120 -1.68 11.21 8.39
CA THR A 120 -2.91 10.48 8.75
C THR A 120 -2.97 10.28 10.25
N GLY A 121 -4.11 10.63 10.87
CA GLY A 121 -4.32 10.54 12.31
C GLY A 121 -4.16 11.89 13.02
N ASN A 122 -4.59 11.95 14.30
CA ASN A 122 -4.32 13.08 15.18
C ASN A 122 -3.02 12.78 15.93
N SER A 123 -2.02 13.64 15.74
CA SER A 123 -0.78 13.71 16.52
C SER A 123 -1.03 13.67 18.02
#